data_AF-A0A0S7CTL4-F1
#
_entry.id   AF-A0A0S7CTL4-F1
#
_cell.length_a   1.000
_cell.length_b   1.000
_cell.length_c   1.000
_cell.angle_alpha   90.00
_cell.angle_beta   90.00
_cell.angle_gamma   90.00
#
_symmetry.space_group_name_H-M   'P 1'
#
loop_
_entity.id
_entity.type
_entity.pdbx_description
1 polymer ?
#
loop_
_entity_poly.entity_id
_entity_poly.type
_entity_poly.pdbx_seq_one_letter_code
_entity_poly.pdbx_strand_id
1 'polypeptide(L)' 'MEFIGVLLFIILIITAAASISAVLRDGRGRLPDRSEPWTARDLPDNSCWTLRAF' A
#
# COMPACT_ATOMS: atom_id res chain seq x y z
N MET A 1 -18.22 -0.10 -31.31
CA MET A 1 -18.76 -0.72 -30.07
C MET A 1 -17.81 -1.76 -29.49
N GLU A 2 -17.16 -2.60 -30.31
CA GLU A 2 -16.26 -3.65 -29.82
C GLU A 2 -14.92 -3.14 -29.28
N PHE A 3 -14.33 -2.12 -29.93
CA PHE A 3 -13.04 -1.55 -29.52
C PHE A 3 -13.05 -0.93 -28.10
N ILE A 4 -14.16 -0.28 -27.73
CA ILE A 4 -14.31 0.32 -26.41
C ILE A 4 -14.40 -0.77 -25.34
N GLY A 5 -15.09 -1.88 -25.63
CA GLY A 5 -15.17 -3.02 -24.72
C GLY A 5 -13.81 -3.66 -24.45
N VAL A 6 -13.01 -3.86 -25.51
CA VAL A 6 -11.65 -4.40 -25.39
C VAL A 6 -10.75 -3.45 -24.60
N LEU A 7 -10.81 -2.14 -24.88
CA LEU A 7 -10.02 -1.14 -24.16
C LEU A 7 -10.35 -1.14 -22.65
N LEU A 8 -11.63 -1.17 -22.29
CA LEU A 8 -12.05 -1.22 -20.89
C LEU A 8 -11.59 -2.51 -20.20
N PHE A 9 -11.64 -3.65 -20.90
CA PHE A 9 -11.18 -4.92 -20.38
C PHE A 9 -9.67 -4.90 -20.07
N ILE A 10 -8.87 -4.33 -20.98
CA ILE A 10 -7.42 -4.17 -20.77
C ILE A 10 -7.15 -3.28 -19.55
N ILE A 11 -7.84 -2.14 -19.43
CA ILE A 11 -7.71 -1.24 -18.28
C ILE A 11 -8.04 -1.97 -16.98
N LEU A 12 -9.14 -2.73 -16.96
CA LEU A 12 -9.56 -3.50 -15.79
C LEU A 12 -8.50 -4.51 -15.34
N ILE A 13 -7.88 -5.23 -16.28
CA ILE A 13 -6.79 -6.17 -15.97
C ILE A 13 -5.59 -5.44 -15.38
N ILE A 14 -5.18 -4.32 -15.98
CA ILE A 14 -4.02 -3.54 -15.51
C ILE A 14 -4.27 -3.01 -14.09
N THR A 15 -5.45 -2.46 -13.83
CA THR A 15 -5.81 -1.96 -12.50
C THR A 15 -5.83 -3.09 -11.47
N ALA A 16 -6.43 -4.25 -11.79
CA ALA A 16 -6.44 -5.40 -10.91
C ALA A 16 -5.02 -5.90 -10.57
N ALA A 17 -4.15 -6.02 -11.58
CA ALA A 17 -2.76 -6.42 -11.39
C ALA A 17 -1.97 -5.42 -10.52
N ALA A 18 -2.20 -4.11 -10.73
CA ALA A 18 -1.58 -3.06 -9.93
C ALA A 18 -2.06 -3.10 -8.47
N SER A 19 -3.37 -3.30 -8.25
CA SER A 19 -3.94 -3.43 -6.90
C SER A 19 -3.37 -4.64 -6.16
N ILE A 20 -3.32 -5.81 -6.81
CA ILE A 20 -2.73 -7.01 -6.21
C ILE A 20 -1.24 -6.78 -5.90
N SER A 21 -0.50 -6.15 -6.81
CA SER A 21 0.92 -5.84 -6.61
C SER A 21 1.14 -4.87 -5.45
N ALA A 22 0.26 -3.87 -5.29
CA ALA A 22 0.31 -2.93 -4.17
C ALA A 22 0.03 -3.65 -2.84
N VAL A 23 -1.03 -4.46 -2.78
CA VAL A 23 -1.37 -5.27 -1.60
C VAL A 23 -0.24 -6.22 -1.23
N LEU A 24 0.36 -6.90 -2.22
CA LEU A 24 1.48 -7.80 -1.97
C LEU A 24 2.74 -7.05 -1.53
N ARG A 25 3.03 -5.86 -2.09
CA ARG A 25 4.16 -5.04 -1.66
C ARG A 25 4.00 -4.50 -0.24
N ASP A 26 2.78 -4.11 0.13
CA ASP A 26 2.47 -3.53 1.43
C ASP A 26 2.35 -4.63 2.51
N GLY A 27 1.70 -5.75 2.18
CA GLY A 27 1.61 -6.93 3.05
C GLY A 27 2.93 -7.65 3.28
N ARG A 28 3.92 -7.44 2.40
CA ARG A 28 5.29 -7.95 2.56
C ARG A 28 6.14 -7.08 3.50
N GLY A 29 5.49 -6.25 4.33
CA GLY A 29 6.04 -5.65 5.53
C GLY A 29 7.51 -5.30 5.38
N ARG A 30 7.80 -4.07 4.92
CA ARG A 30 9.10 -3.47 5.25
C ARG A 30 9.18 -3.44 6.77
N LEU A 31 9.69 -4.51 7.37
CA LEU A 31 10.13 -4.47 8.74
C LEU A 31 11.18 -3.37 8.77
N PRO A 32 10.98 -2.29 9.55
CA PRO A 32 12.04 -1.34 9.76
C PRO A 32 13.22 -2.12 10.31
N ASP A 33 14.40 -1.88 9.73
CA ASP A 33 15.64 -2.49 10.17
C ASP A 33 15.82 -2.13 11.65
N ARG A 34 15.67 -3.13 12.53
CA ARG A 34 15.62 -2.95 13.99
C ARG A 34 17.02 -2.86 14.59
N SER A 35 18.04 -2.64 13.77
CA SER A 35 19.45 -2.54 14.16
C SER A 35 19.87 -1.14 14.61
N GLU A 36 19.04 -0.12 14.40
CA GLU A 36 19.29 1.21 14.99
C GLU A 36 18.89 1.22 16.48
N PRO A 37 19.79 1.66 17.38
CA PRO A 37 19.46 1.83 18.79
C PRO A 37 18.43 2.94 18.89
N TRP A 38 17.18 2.56 19.18
CA TRP A 38 16.04 3.43 19.44
C TRP A 38 16.44 4.67 20.27
N THR A 39 16.73 5.77 19.59
CA THR A 39 16.82 7.08 20.22
C THR A 39 15.40 7.51 20.53
N ALA A 40 15.12 7.83 21.79
CA ALA A 40 13.81 8.33 22.26
C ALA A 40 13.36 9.68 21.63
N ARG A 41 14.04 10.10 20.55
CA ARG A 41 13.78 11.27 19.73
C ARG A 41 13.02 10.91 18.43
N ASP A 42 12.93 9.63 18.09
CA ASP A 42 12.20 9.08 16.94
C ASP A 42 10.82 8.53 17.33
N LEU A 43 10.29 8.89 18.50
CA LEU A 43 8.85 8.78 18.68
C LEU A 43 8.19 9.79 17.73
N PRO A 44 7.28 9.34 16.85
CA PRO A 44 6.49 10.27 16.06
C PRO A 44 5.67 11.14 17.02
N ASP A 45 6.02 12.43 17.10
CA ASP A 45 5.25 13.48 17.79
C ASP A 45 3.81 13.61 17.23
N ASN A 46 3.58 12.99 16.08
CA ASN A 46 2.31 12.85 15.39
C ASN A 46 1.52 11.65 15.93
N SER A 47 0.86 11.94 17.04
CA SER A 47 -0.44 11.47 17.52
C SER A 47 -1.47 11.21 16.39
N CYS A 48 -1.28 10.20 15.55
CA CYS A 48 -2.27 9.79 14.52
C CYS A 48 -2.20 8.29 14.20
N TRP A 49 -2.11 7.44 15.23
CA TRP A 49 -2.22 5.98 15.11
C TRP A 49 -3.54 5.41 15.64
N THR A 50 -4.58 6.24 15.72
CA THR A 50 -5.95 5.79 16.06
C THR A 50 -6.98 6.52 15.21
N LEU A 51 -7.09 6.18 13.93
CA LEU A 51 -8.30 6.44 13.15
C LEU A 51 -8.60 5.25 12.22
N ARG A 52 -8.62 4.06 12.83
CA ARG A 52 -9.29 2.89 12.27
C ARG A 52 -9.93 2.06 13.38
N ALA A 53 -10.92 2.68 14.02
CA ALA A 53 -11.99 1.97 14.70
C ALA A 53 -13.28 2.75 14.42
N PHE A 54 -14.24 2.05 13.84
CA PHE A 54 -15.54 2.48 13.26
C PHE A 54 -15.49 2.96 11.80
#